data_AF-A0A3M8DAX4-F1
#
_entry.id   AF-A0A3M8DAX4-F1
#
_cell.length_a   1.000
_cell.length_b   1.000
_cell.length_c   1.000
_cell.angle_alpha   90.00
_cell.angle_beta   90.00
_cell.angle_gamma   90.00
#
_symmetry.space_group_name_H-M   'P 1'
#
loop_
_entity.id
_entity.type
_entity.pdbx_description
1 polymer ?
#
loop_
_entity_poly.entity_id
_entity_poly.type
_entity_poly.pdbx_seq_one_letter_code
_entity_poly.pdbx_strand_id
1 'polypeptide(L)'
;MNKNGIIAFFLSAIPGAAHLYLQRNVRAIVYALCFFGPLFLGIMLAFAMNDGKPMVLGIVSIVTWIINVIDVLVFLARRPAVATAQPSVIGEEEHGYTSRQPGEGAAEQRERFYTILLSPIPGLAHFQMGLMNRGVTFLVGFFGTLVMILFVTALTHQSGFLVFLGVLPVIWLYALFDAVQLVNRKHRGEVLVDRTVFEDFEQNRGEGKKSRVLAIFLSAFPGAGHMYLGLQKRGFQLMVGFLLSIYVLDVLRLSLFLFLIPLIWFYSFFDALQQLARYNRGEAQDVPVVRWLPNHQRWMGIVLLILGGYYLLDQVLFDILGQFYPEASRLAQWIETYFQTFIVSTLLIGGGIKLLLGSKPKKGV
;
A
#
# COMPACT_ATOMS: atom_id res chain seq x y z
N MET A 1 35.25 -18.72 -13.74
CA MET A 1 33.79 -18.69 -14.06
C MET A 1 33.18 -17.45 -13.45
N ASN A 2 32.72 -16.51 -14.27
CA ASN A 2 32.15 -15.23 -13.81
C ASN A 2 30.73 -15.45 -13.27
N LYS A 3 30.64 -15.66 -11.97
CA LYS A 3 29.37 -15.86 -11.27
C LYS A 3 28.77 -14.51 -10.86
N ASN A 4 27.48 -14.32 -11.12
CA ASN A 4 26.78 -13.06 -10.92
C ASN A 4 26.70 -12.70 -9.43
N GLY A 5 27.21 -11.54 -9.04
CA GLY A 5 27.18 -11.05 -7.66
C GLY A 5 25.77 -10.85 -7.12
N ILE A 6 24.80 -10.51 -7.98
CA ILE A 6 23.40 -10.34 -7.58
C ILE A 6 22.80 -11.67 -7.15
N ILE A 7 23.02 -12.72 -7.94
CA ILE A 7 22.55 -14.08 -7.63
C ILE A 7 23.21 -14.57 -6.33
N ALA A 8 24.50 -14.29 -6.14
CA ALA A 8 25.21 -14.63 -4.91
C ALA A 8 24.65 -13.92 -3.65
N PHE A 9 24.24 -12.65 -3.78
CA PHE A 9 23.59 -11.91 -2.70
C PHE A 9 22.21 -12.47 -2.36
N PHE A 10 21.35 -12.73 -3.35
CA PHE A 10 20.05 -13.36 -3.08
C PHE A 10 20.20 -14.75 -2.45
N LEU A 11 21.20 -15.52 -2.91
CA LEU A 11 21.53 -16.82 -2.31
C LEU A 11 22.08 -16.72 -0.89
N SER A 12 22.53 -15.55 -0.41
CA SER A 12 23.02 -15.43 0.98
C SER A 12 21.89 -15.39 1.99
N ALA A 13 20.63 -15.24 1.55
CA ALA A 13 19.47 -15.43 2.41
C ALA A 13 19.39 -16.87 2.96
N ILE A 14 19.93 -17.85 2.21
CA ILE A 14 20.02 -19.25 2.63
C ILE A 14 21.46 -19.53 3.09
N PRO A 15 21.70 -19.78 4.40
CA PRO A 15 23.04 -20.05 4.92
C PRO A 15 23.76 -21.15 4.15
N GLY A 16 24.93 -20.80 3.64
CA GLY A 16 25.78 -21.69 2.85
C GLY A 16 25.51 -21.73 1.34
N ALA A 17 24.31 -21.41 0.87
CA ALA A 17 23.95 -21.50 -0.55
C ALA A 17 24.74 -20.52 -1.44
N ALA A 18 24.93 -19.28 -0.96
CA ALA A 18 25.80 -18.31 -1.63
C ALA A 18 27.25 -18.80 -1.73
N HIS A 19 27.77 -19.46 -0.71
CA HIS A 19 29.14 -19.99 -0.73
C HIS A 19 29.29 -21.17 -1.68
N LEU A 20 28.29 -22.06 -1.79
CA LEU A 20 28.27 -23.12 -2.81
C LEU A 20 28.27 -22.50 -4.21
N TYR A 21 27.40 -21.52 -4.42
CA TYR A 21 27.39 -20.78 -5.67
C TYR A 21 28.75 -20.13 -5.92
N LEU A 22 29.44 -19.57 -4.93
CA LEU A 22 30.76 -18.96 -5.09
C LEU A 22 31.94 -19.96 -5.07
N GLN A 23 31.69 -21.29 -5.11
CA GLN A 23 32.71 -22.35 -5.04
C GLN A 23 33.55 -22.37 -3.74
N ARG A 24 33.02 -21.79 -2.65
CA ARG A 24 33.61 -21.82 -1.31
C ARG A 24 33.02 -22.98 -0.49
N ASN A 25 33.22 -24.21 -0.95
CA ASN A 25 32.55 -25.42 -0.43
C ASN A 25 32.71 -25.62 1.07
N VAL A 26 33.89 -25.34 1.64
CA VAL A 26 34.14 -25.47 3.08
C VAL A 26 33.24 -24.50 3.87
N ARG A 27 33.20 -23.22 3.47
CA ARG A 27 32.37 -22.21 4.14
C ARG A 27 30.88 -22.48 3.96
N ALA A 28 30.50 -23.03 2.81
CA ALA A 28 29.13 -23.46 2.59
C ALA A 28 28.67 -24.50 3.61
N ILE A 29 29.46 -25.55 3.81
CA ILE A 29 29.14 -26.61 4.76
C ILE A 29 29.12 -26.07 6.19
N VAL A 30 30.13 -25.26 6.56
CA VAL A 30 30.23 -24.66 7.89
C VAL A 30 29.00 -23.80 8.20
N TYR A 31 28.65 -22.84 7.34
CA TYR A 31 27.51 -21.96 7.59
C TYR A 31 26.17 -22.71 7.55
N ALA A 32 26.02 -23.69 6.67
CA ALA A 32 24.81 -24.52 6.65
C ALA A 32 24.67 -25.32 7.96
N LEU A 33 25.73 -25.97 8.42
CA LEU A 33 25.70 -26.80 9.63
C LEU A 33 25.54 -25.96 10.91
N CYS A 34 26.25 -24.84 11.02
CA CYS A 34 26.14 -23.92 12.16
C CYS A 34 24.79 -23.19 12.21
N PHE A 35 24.07 -23.08 11.10
CA PHE A 35 22.72 -22.51 11.09
C PHE A 35 21.66 -23.58 11.34
N PHE A 36 21.58 -24.60 10.47
CA PHE A 36 20.51 -25.61 10.53
C PHE A 36 20.66 -26.56 11.72
N GLY A 37 21.88 -26.82 12.19
CA GLY A 37 22.14 -27.70 13.32
C GLY A 37 21.52 -27.18 14.63
N PRO A 38 21.93 -26.02 15.14
CA PRO A 38 21.33 -25.42 16.34
C PRO A 38 19.84 -25.15 16.19
N LEU A 39 19.38 -24.71 15.00
CA LEU A 39 17.97 -24.48 14.72
C LEU A 39 17.14 -25.77 14.88
N PHE A 40 17.58 -26.85 14.23
CA PHE A 40 16.88 -28.15 14.29
C PHE A 40 16.93 -28.75 15.70
N LEU A 41 18.08 -28.71 16.35
CA LEU A 41 18.24 -29.17 17.74
C LEU A 41 17.34 -28.37 18.69
N GLY A 42 17.27 -27.04 18.52
CA GLY A 42 16.43 -26.16 19.32
C GLY A 42 14.94 -26.50 19.16
N ILE A 43 14.48 -26.76 17.94
CA ILE A 43 13.11 -27.19 17.67
C ILE A 43 12.83 -28.55 18.33
N MET A 44 13.73 -29.53 18.19
CA MET A 44 13.57 -30.84 18.81
C MET A 44 13.50 -30.77 20.34
N LEU A 45 14.37 -29.99 20.98
CA LEU A 45 14.35 -29.77 22.42
C LEU A 45 13.07 -29.07 22.88
N ALA A 46 12.55 -28.12 22.10
CA ALA A 46 11.30 -27.44 22.42
C ALA A 46 10.12 -28.42 22.49
N PHE A 47 10.06 -29.36 21.53
CA PHE A 47 9.04 -30.41 21.53
C PHE A 47 9.26 -31.45 22.63
N ALA A 48 10.51 -31.82 22.93
CA ALA A 48 10.82 -32.85 23.91
C ALA A 48 10.63 -32.39 25.37
N MET A 49 10.94 -31.13 25.68
CA MET A 49 10.96 -30.63 27.06
C MET A 49 9.64 -29.97 27.49
N ASN A 50 8.70 -29.73 26.55
CA ASN A 50 7.45 -28.99 26.76
C ASN A 50 7.61 -27.65 27.51
N ASP A 51 8.82 -27.10 27.43
CA ASP A 51 9.25 -25.89 28.10
C ASP A 51 9.93 -25.08 26.98
N GLY A 52 9.33 -23.95 26.59
CA GLY A 52 9.69 -23.17 25.39
C GLY A 52 11.05 -22.46 25.47
N LYS A 53 12.01 -23.03 26.19
CA LYS A 53 13.28 -22.45 26.61
C LYS A 53 14.48 -22.63 25.66
N PRO A 54 14.47 -23.34 24.51
CA PRO A 54 15.66 -23.39 23.65
C PRO A 54 15.84 -22.11 22.80
N MET A 55 15.50 -20.94 23.34
CA MET A 55 15.63 -19.62 22.71
C MET A 55 17.10 -19.31 22.36
N VAL A 56 18.05 -19.79 23.16
CA VAL A 56 19.49 -19.55 22.96
C VAL A 56 19.99 -20.15 21.63
N LEU A 57 19.54 -21.35 21.26
CA LEU A 57 19.94 -21.98 20.00
C LEU A 57 19.36 -21.27 18.78
N GLY A 58 18.16 -20.71 18.92
CA GLY A 58 17.57 -19.82 17.91
C GLY A 58 18.40 -18.55 17.71
N ILE A 59 18.85 -17.91 18.80
CA ILE A 59 19.71 -16.72 18.75
C ILE A 59 21.05 -17.06 18.05
N VAL A 60 21.68 -18.18 18.39
CA VAL A 60 22.93 -18.64 17.75
C VAL A 60 22.74 -18.83 16.24
N SER A 61 21.58 -19.37 15.83
CA SER A 61 21.23 -19.54 14.41
C SER A 61 21.10 -18.18 13.71
N ILE A 62 20.39 -17.22 14.31
CA ILE A 62 20.23 -15.86 13.76
C ILE A 62 21.59 -15.16 13.63
N VAL A 63 22.43 -15.22 14.66
CA VAL A 63 23.78 -14.63 14.62
C VAL A 63 24.62 -15.26 13.51
N THR A 64 24.57 -16.58 13.36
CA THR A 64 25.27 -17.30 12.29
C THR A 64 24.77 -16.86 10.91
N TRP A 65 23.47 -16.64 10.74
CA TRP A 65 22.88 -16.11 9.51
C TRP A 65 23.41 -14.72 9.18
N ILE A 66 23.46 -13.81 10.15
CA ILE A 66 24.02 -12.45 9.96
C ILE A 66 25.50 -12.53 9.54
N ILE A 67 26.31 -13.35 10.24
CA ILE A 67 27.72 -13.53 9.91
C ILE A 67 27.88 -14.10 8.49
N ASN A 68 27.02 -15.04 8.09
CA ASN A 68 27.03 -15.59 6.73
C ASN A 68 26.81 -14.51 5.67
N VAL A 69 25.77 -13.68 5.83
CA VAL A 69 25.46 -12.58 4.91
C VAL A 69 26.64 -11.62 4.82
N ILE A 70 27.25 -11.25 5.95
CA ILE A 70 28.41 -10.36 5.99
C ILE A 70 29.63 -10.98 5.29
N ASP A 71 29.96 -12.26 5.49
CA ASP A 71 31.10 -12.91 4.80
C ASP A 71 30.90 -12.96 3.28
N VAL A 72 29.66 -13.18 2.81
CA VAL A 72 29.36 -13.09 1.37
C VAL A 72 29.57 -11.67 0.86
N LEU A 73 29.06 -10.65 1.56
CA LEU A 73 29.22 -9.25 1.19
C LEU A 73 30.70 -8.84 1.16
N VAL A 74 31.48 -9.17 2.19
CA VAL A 74 32.92 -8.86 2.26
C VAL A 74 33.69 -9.57 1.15
N PHE A 75 33.35 -10.82 0.84
CA PHE A 75 33.98 -11.55 -0.25
C PHE A 75 33.66 -10.96 -1.62
N LEU A 76 32.41 -10.55 -1.85
CA LEU A 76 32.03 -9.83 -3.07
C LEU A 76 32.73 -8.47 -3.17
N ALA A 77 32.93 -7.78 -2.05
CA ALA A 77 33.65 -6.49 -1.98
C ALA A 77 35.14 -6.61 -2.34
N ARG A 78 35.76 -7.73 -1.96
CA ARG A 78 37.21 -7.98 -2.11
C ARG A 78 37.58 -8.59 -3.46
N ARG A 79 36.62 -8.90 -4.34
CA ARG A 79 36.93 -9.43 -5.67
C ARG A 79 37.63 -8.35 -6.50
N PRO A 80 38.92 -8.54 -6.88
CA PRO A 80 39.52 -7.67 -7.88
C PRO A 80 38.75 -7.87 -9.19
N ALA A 81 38.40 -6.78 -9.84
CA ALA A 81 37.82 -6.77 -11.18
C ALA A 81 38.87 -7.26 -12.19
N VAL A 82 39.18 -8.55 -12.18
CA VAL A 82 40.10 -9.15 -13.15
C VAL A 82 39.30 -9.45 -14.42
N ALA A 83 39.45 -8.51 -15.35
CA ALA A 83 39.45 -8.67 -16.80
C ALA A 83 38.36 -9.57 -17.42
N THR A 84 37.23 -8.96 -17.79
CA THR A 84 36.59 -9.29 -19.06
C THR A 84 37.42 -8.71 -20.19
N ALA A 85 38.49 -9.39 -20.56
CA ALA A 85 39.12 -9.27 -21.87
C ALA A 85 39.10 -10.66 -22.50
N GLN A 86 37.98 -11.01 -23.13
CA GLN A 86 38.01 -12.04 -24.17
C GLN A 86 38.55 -11.35 -25.43
N PRO A 87 39.61 -11.86 -26.07
CA PRO A 87 39.98 -11.37 -27.39
C PRO A 87 38.89 -11.84 -28.35
N SER A 88 38.07 -10.91 -28.83
CA SER A 88 37.18 -11.13 -29.96
C SER A 88 38.04 -11.46 -31.18
N VAL A 89 37.87 -12.67 -31.71
CA VAL A 89 38.42 -13.08 -33.00
C VAL A 89 37.92 -12.11 -34.08
N ILE A 90 38.85 -11.71 -34.93
CA ILE A 90 38.78 -10.67 -35.95
C ILE A 90 37.61 -10.91 -36.91
N GLY A 91 36.74 -9.91 -37.05
CA GLY A 91 35.87 -9.69 -38.20
C GLY A 91 35.96 -8.21 -38.55
N GLU A 92 36.54 -7.91 -39.70
CA GLU A 92 36.68 -6.56 -40.25
C GLU A 92 35.31 -5.99 -40.63
N GLU A 93 34.80 -5.01 -39.89
CA GLU A 93 33.94 -3.96 -40.44
C GLU A 93 34.23 -2.63 -39.71
N GLU A 94 34.57 -1.62 -40.51
CA GLU A 94 34.72 -0.23 -40.11
C GLU A 94 33.43 0.29 -39.47
N HIS A 95 33.49 0.77 -38.22
CA HIS A 95 32.91 2.05 -37.79
C HIS A 95 33.15 2.30 -36.30
N GLY A 96 33.81 3.43 -35.99
CA GLY A 96 33.68 4.17 -34.72
C GLY A 96 34.09 3.45 -33.43
N TYR A 97 35.38 3.21 -33.22
CA TYR A 97 35.88 2.76 -31.91
C TYR A 97 35.80 3.87 -30.86
N THR A 98 34.77 3.88 -30.02
CA THR A 98 34.95 4.31 -28.63
C THR A 98 35.77 3.23 -27.93
N SER A 99 37.07 3.47 -27.80
CA SER A 99 38.01 2.65 -27.04
C SER A 99 37.62 2.67 -25.56
N ARG A 100 36.81 1.70 -25.14
CA ARG A 100 36.46 1.46 -23.73
C ARG A 100 37.73 1.14 -22.95
N GLN A 101 38.15 2.02 -22.06
CA GLN A 101 39.41 1.84 -21.34
C GLN A 101 39.32 0.62 -20.41
N PRO A 102 40.39 -0.18 -20.28
CA PRO A 102 40.40 -1.39 -19.45
C PRO A 102 40.10 -1.17 -17.95
N GLY A 103 39.98 0.09 -17.48
CA GLY A 103 39.56 0.45 -16.12
C GLY A 103 38.06 0.74 -15.94
N GLU A 104 37.29 1.00 -17.00
CA GLU A 104 35.89 1.43 -16.89
C GLU A 104 34.97 0.30 -16.39
N GLY A 105 35.16 -0.92 -16.89
CA GLY A 105 34.37 -2.08 -16.44
C GLY A 105 34.58 -2.44 -14.96
N ALA A 106 35.77 -2.20 -14.43
CA ALA A 106 36.09 -2.40 -13.01
C ALA A 106 35.41 -1.35 -12.11
N ALA A 107 35.40 -0.09 -12.55
CA ALA A 107 34.72 1.01 -11.86
C ALA A 107 33.20 0.81 -11.84
N GLU A 108 32.62 0.41 -12.97
CA GLU A 108 31.19 0.06 -13.08
C GLU A 108 30.79 -1.06 -12.11
N GLN A 109 31.56 -2.15 -12.08
CA GLN A 109 31.24 -3.29 -11.24
C GLN A 109 31.37 -2.96 -9.75
N ARG A 110 32.33 -2.10 -9.40
CA ARG A 110 32.51 -1.55 -8.06
C ARG A 110 31.34 -0.65 -7.65
N GLU A 111 30.87 0.21 -8.54
CA GLU A 111 29.73 1.10 -8.29
C GLU A 111 28.45 0.29 -8.00
N ARG A 112 28.11 -0.69 -8.86
CA ARG A 112 26.97 -1.61 -8.62
C ARG A 112 27.06 -2.32 -7.27
N PHE A 113 28.26 -2.77 -6.91
CA PHE A 113 28.49 -3.43 -5.64
C PHE A 113 28.20 -2.50 -4.45
N TYR A 114 28.73 -1.28 -4.46
CA TYR A 114 28.47 -0.30 -3.40
C TYR A 114 27.00 0.09 -3.30
N THR A 115 26.31 0.25 -4.41
CA THR A 115 24.87 0.53 -4.43
C THR A 115 24.07 -0.59 -3.76
N ILE A 116 24.40 -1.86 -4.04
CA ILE A 116 23.76 -3.01 -3.39
C ILE A 116 24.14 -3.07 -1.91
N LEU A 117 25.39 -2.81 -1.55
CA LEU A 117 25.86 -2.85 -0.17
C LEU A 117 25.17 -1.79 0.70
N LEU A 118 24.88 -0.61 0.14
CA LEU A 118 24.21 0.49 0.84
C LEU A 118 22.68 0.36 0.85
N SER A 119 22.10 -0.43 -0.05
CA SER A 119 20.65 -0.63 -0.17
C SER A 119 19.91 -1.21 1.05
N PRO A 120 20.53 -1.89 2.05
CA PRO A 120 19.84 -2.29 3.28
C PRO A 120 19.22 -1.11 4.03
N ILE A 121 19.80 0.09 3.89
CA ILE A 121 19.24 1.33 4.44
C ILE A 121 18.63 2.14 3.27
N PRO A 122 17.29 2.26 3.19
CA PRO A 122 16.63 3.01 2.12
C PRO A 122 17.20 4.42 1.97
N GLY A 123 17.54 4.78 0.73
CA GLY A 123 18.06 6.11 0.38
C GLY A 123 19.58 6.27 0.42
N LEU A 124 20.34 5.42 1.14
CA LEU A 124 21.81 5.56 1.19
C LEU A 124 22.48 5.28 -0.17
N ALA A 125 21.95 4.33 -0.92
CA ALA A 125 22.43 4.03 -2.27
C ALA A 125 22.28 5.24 -3.22
N HIS A 126 21.25 6.06 -3.04
CA HIS A 126 21.01 7.26 -3.84
C HIS A 126 22.01 8.38 -3.51
N PHE A 127 22.40 8.53 -2.25
CA PHE A 127 23.45 9.47 -1.86
C PHE A 127 24.80 9.16 -2.51
N GLN A 128 25.15 7.88 -2.65
CA GLN A 128 26.36 7.45 -3.34
C GLN A 128 26.38 7.88 -4.81
N MET A 129 25.22 7.97 -5.45
CA MET A 129 25.07 8.43 -6.84
C MET A 129 24.95 9.96 -6.96
N GLY A 130 24.98 10.70 -5.85
CA GLY A 130 24.77 12.16 -5.84
C GLY A 130 23.30 12.59 -5.92
N LEU A 131 22.35 11.65 -5.77
CA LEU A 131 20.91 11.92 -5.81
C LEU A 131 20.39 12.22 -4.38
N MET A 132 20.66 13.41 -3.88
CA MET A 132 20.37 13.83 -2.51
C MET A 132 18.86 13.86 -2.25
N ASN A 133 18.10 14.52 -3.11
CA ASN A 133 16.65 14.67 -2.94
C ASN A 133 15.95 13.31 -2.97
N ARG A 134 16.39 12.41 -3.85
CA ARG A 134 15.84 11.05 -3.92
C ARG A 134 16.18 10.21 -2.70
N GLY A 135 17.43 10.27 -2.24
CA GLY A 135 17.89 9.56 -1.05
C GLY A 135 17.17 10.01 0.23
N VAL A 136 17.03 11.31 0.44
CA VAL A 136 16.27 11.87 1.58
C VAL A 136 14.81 11.43 1.52
N THR A 137 14.20 11.42 0.33
CA THR A 137 12.80 10.98 0.16
C THR A 137 12.59 9.55 0.66
N PHE A 138 13.47 8.61 0.30
CA PHE A 138 13.38 7.23 0.77
C PHE A 138 13.72 7.08 2.26
N LEU A 139 14.72 7.82 2.75
CA LEU A 139 15.11 7.79 4.15
C LEU A 139 13.97 8.28 5.05
N VAL A 140 13.43 9.46 4.76
CA VAL A 140 12.29 10.05 5.48
C VAL A 140 11.05 9.20 5.31
N GLY A 141 10.77 8.70 4.10
CA GLY A 141 9.64 7.82 3.85
C GLY A 141 9.68 6.54 4.69
N PHE A 142 10.83 5.87 4.76
CA PHE A 142 10.99 4.63 5.51
C PHE A 142 11.00 4.87 7.03
N PHE A 143 11.92 5.69 7.54
CA PHE A 143 12.06 5.92 8.97
C PHE A 143 10.91 6.75 9.55
N GLY A 144 10.38 7.71 8.78
CA GLY A 144 9.19 8.47 9.17
C GLY A 144 7.96 7.58 9.30
N THR A 145 7.75 6.65 8.37
CA THR A 145 6.65 5.66 8.47
C THR A 145 6.85 4.72 9.66
N LEU A 146 8.06 4.23 9.90
CA LEU A 146 8.39 3.39 11.06
C LEU A 146 8.07 4.13 12.37
N VAL A 147 8.60 5.34 12.54
CA VAL A 147 8.40 6.16 13.75
C VAL A 147 6.92 6.48 13.93
N MET A 148 6.20 6.84 12.86
CA MET A 148 4.77 7.15 12.93
C MET A 148 3.95 5.93 13.37
N ILE A 149 4.20 4.75 12.82
CA ILE A 149 3.49 3.52 13.20
C ILE A 149 3.74 3.19 14.67
N LEU A 150 5.00 3.24 15.11
CA LEU A 150 5.35 2.99 16.51
C LEU A 150 4.74 4.03 17.44
N PHE A 151 4.75 5.31 17.04
CA PHE A 151 4.15 6.40 17.81
C PHE A 151 2.64 6.24 17.97
N VAL A 152 1.91 5.98 16.88
CA VAL A 152 0.46 5.76 16.93
C VAL A 152 0.13 4.52 17.75
N THR A 153 0.89 3.44 17.60
CA THR A 153 0.72 2.22 18.39
C THR A 153 0.92 2.50 19.89
N ALA A 154 1.98 3.23 20.25
CA ALA A 154 2.30 3.57 21.63
C ALA A 154 1.26 4.53 22.24
N LEU A 155 0.79 5.52 21.47
CA LEU A 155 -0.19 6.50 21.95
C LEU A 155 -1.58 5.87 22.14
N THR A 156 -2.04 5.11 21.15
CA THR A 156 -3.38 4.50 21.14
C THR A 156 -3.47 3.22 21.96
N HIS A 157 -2.33 2.59 22.30
CA HIS A 157 -2.24 1.28 22.93
C HIS A 157 -2.94 0.16 22.14
N GLN A 158 -3.16 0.36 20.83
CA GLN A 158 -3.77 -0.64 19.95
C GLN A 158 -2.70 -1.34 19.10
N SER A 159 -2.51 -2.64 19.32
CA SER A 159 -1.55 -3.46 18.58
C SER A 159 -1.89 -3.61 17.09
N GLY A 160 -3.15 -3.36 16.69
CA GLY A 160 -3.59 -3.43 15.29
C GLY A 160 -2.80 -2.53 14.34
N PHE A 161 -2.27 -1.40 14.82
CA PHE A 161 -1.45 -0.50 14.00
C PHE A 161 -0.11 -1.12 13.58
N LEU A 162 0.40 -2.13 14.29
CA LEU A 162 1.63 -2.84 13.92
C LEU A 162 1.51 -3.57 12.57
N VAL A 163 0.30 -3.89 12.11
CA VAL A 163 0.08 -4.48 10.77
C VAL A 163 0.66 -3.58 9.67
N PHE A 164 0.66 -2.26 9.86
CA PHE A 164 1.23 -1.32 8.89
C PHE A 164 2.77 -1.38 8.78
N LEU A 165 3.49 -2.06 9.69
CA LEU A 165 4.92 -2.36 9.51
C LEU A 165 5.19 -3.11 8.19
N GLY A 166 4.19 -3.83 7.67
CA GLY A 166 4.26 -4.49 6.36
C GLY A 166 4.51 -3.54 5.18
N VAL A 167 4.30 -2.23 5.32
CA VAL A 167 4.61 -1.23 4.28
C VAL A 167 6.12 -0.98 4.17
N LEU A 168 6.88 -1.11 5.26
CA LEU A 168 8.33 -0.87 5.28
C LEU A 168 9.12 -1.76 4.31
N PRO A 169 8.94 -3.10 4.27
CA PRO A 169 9.66 -3.92 3.29
C PRO A 169 9.28 -3.57 1.84
N VAL A 170 8.06 -3.08 1.58
CA VAL A 170 7.66 -2.61 0.25
C VAL A 170 8.43 -1.35 -0.15
N ILE A 171 8.52 -0.36 0.75
CA ILE A 171 9.33 0.85 0.53
C ILE A 171 10.80 0.48 0.32
N TRP A 172 11.34 -0.43 1.15
CA TRP A 172 12.73 -0.88 1.05
C TRP A 172 13.02 -1.58 -0.29
N LEU A 173 12.18 -2.53 -0.71
CA LEU A 173 12.33 -3.23 -1.99
C LEU A 173 12.26 -2.27 -3.18
N TYR A 174 11.33 -1.32 -3.14
CA TYR A 174 11.21 -0.30 -4.18
C TYR A 174 12.47 0.57 -4.23
N ALA A 175 12.96 1.07 -3.09
CA ALA A 175 14.18 1.87 -3.02
C ALA A 175 15.42 1.11 -3.54
N LEU A 176 15.53 -0.19 -3.22
CA LEU A 176 16.58 -1.07 -3.75
C LEU A 176 16.49 -1.17 -5.27
N PHE A 177 15.32 -1.52 -5.79
CA PHE A 177 15.12 -1.70 -7.22
C PHE A 177 15.38 -0.41 -8.00
N ASP A 178 14.93 0.71 -7.44
CA ASP A 178 15.14 2.04 -7.97
C ASP A 178 16.63 2.41 -8.05
N ALA A 179 17.39 2.16 -6.98
CA ALA A 179 18.83 2.41 -6.98
C ALA A 179 19.57 1.56 -8.03
N VAL A 180 19.21 0.27 -8.15
CA VAL A 180 19.79 -0.62 -9.18
C VAL A 180 19.46 -0.13 -10.59
N GLN A 181 18.24 0.36 -10.84
CA GLN A 181 17.89 0.94 -12.13
C GLN A 181 18.68 2.20 -12.46
N LEU A 182 18.86 3.10 -11.49
CA LEU A 182 19.59 4.36 -11.68
C LEU A 182 21.07 4.11 -11.99
N VAL A 183 21.71 3.14 -11.33
CA VAL A 183 23.07 2.72 -11.68
C VAL A 183 23.13 2.18 -13.11
N ASN A 184 22.17 1.34 -13.50
CA ASN A 184 22.13 0.82 -14.87
C ASN A 184 21.90 1.93 -15.92
N ARG A 185 21.09 2.94 -15.60
CA ARG A 185 20.90 4.15 -16.43
C ARG A 185 22.20 4.94 -16.58
N LYS A 186 22.87 5.20 -15.46
CA LYS A 186 24.17 5.89 -15.43
C LYS A 186 25.21 5.18 -16.30
N HIS A 187 25.28 3.86 -16.23
CA HIS A 187 26.20 3.06 -17.03
C HIS A 187 25.87 3.06 -18.53
N ARG A 188 24.62 3.35 -18.91
CA ARG A 188 24.23 3.57 -20.32
C ARG A 188 24.62 4.96 -20.84
N GLY A 189 25.25 5.79 -20.01
CA GLY A 189 25.60 7.17 -20.34
C GLY A 189 24.45 8.16 -20.14
N GLU A 190 23.34 7.76 -19.50
CA GLU A 190 22.26 8.69 -19.18
C GLU A 190 22.68 9.63 -18.04
N VAL A 191 22.45 10.94 -18.21
CA VAL A 191 22.65 11.91 -17.12
C VAL A 191 21.54 11.74 -16.09
N LEU A 192 21.92 11.45 -14.85
CA LEU A 192 20.99 11.38 -13.73
C LEU A 192 20.70 12.80 -13.23
N VAL A 193 19.41 13.16 -13.13
CA VAL A 193 18.97 14.42 -12.55
C VAL A 193 18.50 14.16 -11.13
N ASP A 194 19.00 14.93 -10.16
CA ASP A 194 18.56 14.80 -8.77
C ASP A 194 17.16 15.38 -8.57
N ARG A 195 16.21 14.48 -8.33
CA ARG A 195 14.79 14.78 -8.15
C ARG A 195 14.20 13.86 -7.12
N THR A 196 13.12 14.31 -6.50
CA THR A 196 12.35 13.43 -5.62
C THR A 196 11.65 12.35 -6.44
N VAL A 197 11.35 11.22 -5.80
CA VAL A 197 10.57 10.13 -6.42
C VAL A 197 9.21 10.64 -6.90
N PHE A 198 8.59 11.55 -6.13
CA PHE A 198 7.31 12.15 -6.45
C PHE A 198 7.36 13.01 -7.72
N GLU A 199 8.43 13.80 -7.88
CA GLU A 199 8.65 14.63 -9.06
C GLU A 199 8.91 13.77 -10.32
N ASP A 200 9.63 12.66 -10.20
CA ASP A 200 9.80 11.68 -11.30
C ASP A 200 8.44 11.07 -11.74
N PHE A 201 7.54 10.83 -10.78
CA PHE A 201 6.15 10.43 -11.07
C PHE A 201 5.31 11.54 -11.70
N GLU A 202 5.69 12.80 -11.51
CA GLU A 202 5.02 13.97 -12.09
C GLU A 202 5.55 14.34 -13.47
N GLN A 203 6.85 14.20 -13.74
CA GLN A 203 7.45 14.61 -15.01
C GLN A 203 7.11 13.65 -16.17
N ASN A 204 6.83 12.39 -15.88
CA ASN A 204 6.21 11.46 -16.85
C ASN A 204 4.78 11.87 -17.25
N ARG A 205 4.26 13.01 -16.76
CA ARG A 205 2.99 13.60 -17.15
C ARG A 205 3.24 14.74 -18.13
N GLY A 206 2.58 14.71 -19.28
CA GLY A 206 2.47 15.89 -20.13
C GLY A 206 1.93 17.07 -19.33
N GLU A 207 2.50 18.26 -19.55
CA GLU A 207 2.21 19.50 -18.83
C GLU A 207 0.69 19.69 -18.63
N GLY A 208 0.27 19.90 -17.38
CA GLY A 208 -1.13 20.13 -17.01
C GLY A 208 -1.96 18.89 -16.65
N LYS A 209 -1.42 17.67 -16.73
CA LYS A 209 -2.17 16.45 -16.34
C LYS A 209 -2.04 16.15 -14.84
N LYS A 210 -3.16 15.85 -14.19
CA LYS A 210 -3.22 15.50 -12.76
C LYS A 210 -2.56 14.14 -12.43
N SER A 211 -1.99 14.04 -11.23
CA SER A 211 -1.94 12.86 -10.34
C SER A 211 -2.66 11.54 -10.72
N ARG A 212 -2.19 10.62 -11.57
CA ARG A 212 -2.84 9.30 -11.73
C ARG A 212 -2.80 8.51 -10.42
N VAL A 213 -1.62 8.42 -9.80
CA VAL A 213 -1.44 7.71 -8.53
C VAL A 213 -2.24 8.40 -7.42
N LEU A 214 -2.16 9.73 -7.37
CA LEU A 214 -2.91 10.51 -6.38
C LEU A 214 -4.42 10.39 -6.59
N ALA A 215 -4.91 10.38 -7.84
CA ALA A 215 -6.31 10.16 -8.15
C ALA A 215 -6.75 8.76 -7.70
N ILE A 216 -5.96 7.70 -7.93
CA ILE A 216 -6.27 6.34 -7.47
C ILE A 216 -6.31 6.29 -5.94
N PHE A 217 -5.33 6.89 -5.27
CA PHE A 217 -5.26 6.93 -3.81
C PHE A 217 -6.47 7.68 -3.23
N LEU A 218 -6.77 8.88 -3.75
CA LEU A 218 -7.93 9.66 -3.35
C LEU A 218 -9.25 8.97 -3.70
N SER A 219 -9.30 8.13 -4.73
CA SER A 219 -10.49 7.35 -5.09
C SER A 219 -10.87 6.31 -4.03
N ALA A 220 -9.93 5.92 -3.16
CA ALA A 220 -10.22 5.04 -2.03
C ALA A 220 -11.22 5.68 -1.04
N PHE A 221 -11.35 7.00 -1.02
CA PHE A 221 -12.45 7.67 -0.33
C PHE A 221 -13.52 8.08 -1.36
N PRO A 222 -14.76 7.57 -1.24
CA PRO A 222 -15.82 7.85 -2.20
C PRO A 222 -16.00 9.34 -2.50
N GLY A 223 -15.89 9.72 -3.76
CA GLY A 223 -16.00 11.10 -4.25
C GLY A 223 -14.72 11.94 -4.27
N ALA A 224 -13.69 11.63 -3.46
CA ALA A 224 -12.48 12.44 -3.39
C ALA A 224 -11.63 12.36 -4.66
N GLY A 225 -11.50 11.16 -5.27
CA GLY A 225 -10.84 10.98 -6.57
C GLY A 225 -11.50 11.80 -7.68
N HIS A 226 -12.84 11.88 -7.72
CA HIS A 226 -13.58 12.70 -8.68
C HIS A 226 -13.34 14.20 -8.47
N MET A 227 -13.40 14.67 -7.22
CA MET A 227 -13.12 16.08 -6.90
C MET A 227 -11.69 16.46 -7.26
N TYR A 228 -10.73 15.56 -7.01
CA TYR A 228 -9.35 15.75 -7.44
C TYR A 228 -9.25 15.93 -8.96
N LEU A 229 -9.99 15.15 -9.75
CA LEU A 229 -10.07 15.30 -11.22
C LEU A 229 -10.79 16.59 -11.67
N GLY A 230 -11.46 17.30 -10.76
CA GLY A 230 -12.25 18.51 -11.04
C GLY A 230 -13.74 18.23 -11.27
N LEU A 231 -14.18 16.98 -11.05
CA LEU A 231 -15.58 16.54 -11.18
C LEU A 231 -16.31 16.77 -9.84
N GLN A 232 -16.52 18.04 -9.50
CA GLN A 232 -17.03 18.49 -8.21
C GLN A 232 -18.45 17.98 -7.95
N LYS A 233 -19.37 18.16 -8.91
CA LYS A 233 -20.78 17.75 -8.75
C LYS A 233 -20.89 16.25 -8.56
N ARG A 234 -20.13 15.49 -9.35
CA ARG A 234 -20.10 14.03 -9.27
C ARG A 234 -19.50 13.53 -7.96
N GLY A 235 -18.33 14.07 -7.60
CA GLY A 235 -17.61 13.67 -6.40
C GLY A 235 -18.38 13.97 -5.12
N PHE A 236 -18.92 15.19 -5.00
CA PHE A 236 -19.73 15.57 -3.86
C PHE A 236 -20.95 14.66 -3.67
N GLN A 237 -21.63 14.31 -4.77
CA GLN A 237 -22.80 13.45 -4.70
C GLN A 237 -22.48 12.02 -4.22
N LEU A 238 -21.35 11.46 -4.66
CA LEU A 238 -20.88 10.16 -4.20
C LEU A 238 -20.42 10.20 -2.74
N MET A 239 -19.73 11.26 -2.34
CA MET A 239 -19.28 11.45 -0.97
C MET A 239 -20.47 11.57 0.00
N VAL A 240 -21.44 12.44 -0.31
CA VAL A 240 -22.66 12.58 0.48
C VAL A 240 -23.46 11.29 0.48
N GLY A 241 -23.62 10.64 -0.68
CA GLY A 241 -24.33 9.37 -0.78
C GLY A 241 -23.71 8.27 0.10
N PHE A 242 -22.38 8.16 0.09
CA PHE A 242 -21.65 7.19 0.90
C PHE A 242 -21.79 7.48 2.41
N LEU A 243 -21.48 8.71 2.84
CA LEU A 243 -21.55 9.11 4.25
C LEU A 243 -22.98 9.03 4.80
N LEU A 244 -23.97 9.53 4.03
CA LEU A 244 -25.37 9.46 4.41
C LEU A 244 -25.87 8.02 4.47
N SER A 245 -25.39 7.11 3.60
CA SER A 245 -25.76 5.69 3.70
C SER A 245 -25.22 5.06 4.97
N ILE A 246 -23.96 5.33 5.34
CA ILE A 246 -23.40 4.85 6.61
C ILE A 246 -24.25 5.35 7.78
N TYR A 247 -24.52 6.65 7.80
CA TYR A 247 -25.32 7.28 8.86
C TYR A 247 -26.71 6.65 8.95
N VAL A 248 -27.46 6.56 7.85
CA VAL A 248 -28.82 5.99 7.85
C VAL A 248 -28.80 4.51 8.28
N LEU A 249 -27.82 3.72 7.82
CA LEU A 249 -27.71 2.31 8.20
C LEU A 249 -27.40 2.14 9.69
N ASP A 250 -26.56 2.99 10.26
CA ASP A 250 -26.21 2.99 11.67
C ASP A 250 -27.41 3.43 12.54
N VAL A 251 -28.02 4.58 12.21
CA VAL A 251 -29.18 5.13 12.93
C VAL A 251 -30.37 4.20 12.89
N LEU A 252 -30.64 3.53 11.77
CA LEU A 252 -31.74 2.57 11.64
C LEU A 252 -31.33 1.14 12.04
N ARG A 253 -30.09 0.95 12.53
CA ARG A 253 -29.49 -0.36 12.89
C ARG A 253 -29.77 -1.43 11.85
N LEU A 254 -29.65 -1.06 10.58
CA LEU A 254 -29.89 -1.89 9.42
C LEU A 254 -28.70 -2.82 9.15
N SER A 255 -28.37 -3.68 10.12
CA SER A 255 -27.24 -4.60 10.06
C SER A 255 -27.27 -5.50 8.82
N LEU A 256 -28.47 -5.95 8.42
CA LEU A 256 -28.71 -6.73 7.21
C LEU A 256 -28.33 -5.99 5.91
N PHE A 257 -28.30 -4.65 5.91
CA PHE A 257 -27.97 -3.83 4.73
C PHE A 257 -26.55 -3.27 4.77
N LEU A 258 -25.72 -3.65 5.75
CA LEU A 258 -24.32 -3.23 5.80
C LEU A 258 -23.53 -3.62 4.54
N PHE A 259 -23.97 -4.64 3.79
CA PHE A 259 -23.39 -4.99 2.49
C PHE A 259 -23.52 -3.88 1.43
N LEU A 260 -24.43 -2.91 1.60
CA LEU A 260 -24.55 -1.76 0.71
C LEU A 260 -23.34 -0.83 0.81
N ILE A 261 -22.68 -0.76 1.96
CA ILE A 261 -21.49 0.10 2.16
C ILE A 261 -20.34 -0.30 1.22
N PRO A 262 -19.84 -1.55 1.22
CA PRO A 262 -18.81 -1.94 0.27
C PRO A 262 -19.30 -1.85 -1.17
N LEU A 263 -20.59 -2.09 -1.47
CA LEU A 263 -21.14 -1.96 -2.82
C LEU A 263 -21.06 -0.51 -3.35
N ILE A 264 -21.50 0.47 -2.55
CA ILE A 264 -21.41 1.89 -2.89
C ILE A 264 -19.95 2.33 -3.01
N TRP A 265 -19.09 1.83 -2.11
CA TRP A 265 -17.65 2.09 -2.15
C TRP A 265 -17.01 1.60 -3.44
N PHE A 266 -17.22 0.32 -3.81
CA PHE A 266 -16.70 -0.26 -5.05
C PHE A 266 -17.22 0.50 -6.28
N TYR A 267 -18.51 0.82 -6.30
CA TYR A 267 -19.09 1.64 -7.37
C TYR A 267 -18.37 2.97 -7.52
N SER A 268 -18.20 3.72 -6.42
CA SER A 268 -17.48 5.00 -6.43
C SER A 268 -16.03 4.84 -6.85
N PHE A 269 -15.33 3.82 -6.35
CA PHE A 269 -13.93 3.56 -6.66
C PHE A 269 -13.73 3.27 -8.15
N PHE A 270 -14.48 2.31 -8.70
CA PHE A 270 -14.40 1.98 -10.12
C PHE A 270 -14.83 3.14 -11.02
N ASP A 271 -15.85 3.89 -10.61
CA ASP A 271 -16.28 5.07 -11.35
C ASP A 271 -15.17 6.14 -11.40
N ALA A 272 -14.46 6.37 -10.30
CA ALA A 272 -13.33 7.30 -10.27
C ALA A 272 -12.19 6.86 -11.20
N LEU A 273 -11.88 5.55 -11.25
CA LEU A 273 -10.89 4.98 -12.17
C LEU A 273 -11.31 5.17 -13.65
N GLN A 274 -12.60 4.97 -13.96
CA GLN A 274 -13.13 5.23 -15.29
C GLN A 274 -13.05 6.72 -15.65
N GLN A 275 -13.36 7.62 -14.72
CA GLN A 275 -13.22 9.07 -14.94
C GLN A 275 -11.76 9.49 -15.11
N LEU A 276 -10.83 8.87 -14.39
CA LEU A 276 -9.40 9.08 -14.58
C LEU A 276 -8.94 8.68 -15.99
N ALA A 277 -9.46 7.57 -16.52
CA ALA A 277 -9.20 7.16 -17.91
C ALA A 277 -9.75 8.18 -18.91
N ARG A 278 -10.99 8.66 -18.72
CA ARG A 278 -11.62 9.69 -19.58
C ARG A 278 -10.92 11.05 -19.49
N TYR A 279 -10.49 11.44 -18.29
CA TYR A 279 -9.75 12.68 -18.04
C TYR A 279 -8.43 12.69 -18.84
N ASN A 280 -7.73 11.56 -18.87
CA ASN A 280 -6.50 11.42 -19.67
C ASN A 280 -6.73 11.55 -21.18
N ARG A 281 -7.95 11.29 -21.67
CA ARG A 281 -8.38 11.46 -23.06
C ARG A 281 -9.02 12.83 -23.35
N GLY A 282 -9.16 13.70 -22.34
CA GLY A 282 -9.83 15.00 -22.48
C GLY A 282 -11.37 14.93 -22.54
N GLU A 283 -11.96 13.78 -22.21
CA GLU A 283 -13.41 13.52 -22.34
C GLU A 283 -14.17 13.65 -21.01
N ALA A 284 -13.50 14.01 -19.92
CA ALA A 284 -14.12 14.08 -18.60
C ALA A 284 -15.05 15.30 -18.49
N GLN A 285 -16.32 15.04 -18.21
CA GLN A 285 -17.34 16.07 -18.00
C GLN A 285 -17.93 15.95 -16.59
N ASP A 286 -18.08 17.09 -15.90
CA ASP A 286 -18.66 17.14 -14.55
C ASP A 286 -20.19 17.05 -14.60
N VAL A 287 -20.67 15.81 -14.75
CA VAL A 287 -22.09 15.47 -14.74
C VAL A 287 -22.41 14.73 -13.42
N PRO A 288 -23.47 15.12 -12.70
CA PRO A 288 -23.88 14.41 -11.49
C PRO A 288 -24.25 12.96 -11.81
N VAL A 289 -23.95 12.04 -10.88
CA VAL A 289 -24.29 10.61 -11.01
C VAL A 289 -25.81 10.43 -11.12
N VAL A 290 -26.55 11.17 -10.31
CA VAL A 290 -28.01 11.16 -10.31
C VAL A 290 -28.51 12.51 -10.83
N ARG A 291 -28.85 12.53 -12.12
CA ARG A 291 -29.23 13.77 -12.82
C ARG A 291 -30.48 14.45 -12.27
N TRP A 292 -31.37 13.72 -11.59
CA TRP A 292 -32.63 14.26 -11.05
C TRP A 292 -32.52 14.81 -9.61
N LEU A 293 -31.42 14.53 -8.89
CA LEU A 293 -31.23 14.92 -7.50
C LEU A 293 -31.07 16.44 -7.29
N PRO A 294 -30.38 17.20 -8.17
CA PRO A 294 -30.23 18.66 -8.00
C PRO A 294 -31.57 19.39 -7.94
N ASN A 295 -32.61 18.85 -8.60
CA ASN A 295 -33.94 19.46 -8.67
C ASN A 295 -34.86 19.08 -7.48
N HIS A 296 -34.40 18.22 -6.56
CA HIS A 296 -35.19 17.68 -5.45
C HIS A 296 -34.58 17.99 -4.06
N GLN A 297 -33.83 19.09 -3.91
CA GLN A 297 -33.27 19.54 -2.63
C GLN A 297 -34.31 19.59 -1.49
N ARG A 298 -35.57 19.89 -1.81
CA ARG A 298 -36.69 19.83 -0.85
C ARG A 298 -36.86 18.45 -0.20
N TRP A 299 -36.67 17.36 -0.96
CA TRP A 299 -36.78 16.00 -0.42
C TRP A 299 -35.62 15.64 0.49
N MET A 300 -34.39 16.07 0.15
CA MET A 300 -33.25 15.94 1.08
C MET A 300 -33.51 16.71 2.38
N GLY A 301 -34.05 17.92 2.29
CA GLY A 301 -34.46 18.71 3.46
C GLY A 301 -35.54 18.02 4.30
N ILE A 302 -36.56 17.43 3.66
CA ILE A 302 -37.61 16.66 4.35
C ILE A 302 -37.02 15.44 5.06
N VAL A 303 -36.15 14.67 4.39
CA VAL A 303 -35.47 13.52 5.02
C VAL A 303 -34.67 13.97 6.24
N LEU A 304 -33.91 15.05 6.13
CA LEU A 304 -33.13 15.59 7.25
C LEU A 304 -34.02 16.08 8.41
N LEU A 305 -35.16 16.70 8.10
CA LEU A 305 -36.11 17.19 9.09
C LEU A 305 -36.81 16.05 9.83
N ILE A 306 -37.22 15.00 9.11
CA ILE A 306 -37.80 13.79 9.72
C ILE A 306 -36.77 13.10 10.62
N LEU A 307 -35.52 12.98 10.15
CA LEU A 307 -34.44 12.35 10.88
C LEU A 307 -34.06 13.13 12.15
N GLY A 308 -33.96 14.47 12.06
CA GLY A 308 -33.72 15.33 13.22
C GLY A 308 -34.91 15.35 14.20
N GLY A 309 -36.14 15.34 13.68
CA GLY A 309 -37.34 15.22 14.49
C GLY A 309 -37.42 13.89 15.24
N TYR A 310 -37.04 12.78 14.58
CA TYR A 310 -36.91 11.47 15.21
C TYR A 310 -35.95 11.54 16.40
N TYR A 311 -34.74 12.08 16.22
CA TYR A 311 -33.77 12.21 17.32
C TYR A 311 -34.24 13.10 18.48
N LEU A 312 -34.91 14.22 18.18
CA LEU A 312 -35.46 15.10 19.23
C LEU A 312 -36.55 14.40 20.03
N LEU A 313 -37.38 13.58 19.38
CA LEU A 313 -38.41 12.81 20.07
C LEU A 313 -37.80 11.66 20.88
N ASP A 314 -36.92 10.88 20.26
CA ASP A 314 -36.31 9.67 20.81
C ASP A 314 -35.38 10.00 21.98
N GLN A 315 -34.37 10.85 21.77
CA GLN A 315 -33.32 11.08 22.77
C GLN A 315 -33.58 12.24 23.73
N VAL A 316 -34.42 13.21 23.37
CA VAL A 316 -34.64 14.39 24.22
C VAL A 316 -35.99 14.30 24.89
N LEU A 317 -37.07 14.11 24.12
CA LEU A 317 -38.41 14.13 24.67
C LEU A 317 -38.68 12.91 25.56
N PHE A 318 -38.41 11.69 25.09
CA PHE A 318 -38.71 10.49 25.87
C PHE A 318 -37.80 10.31 27.10
N ASP A 319 -36.52 10.70 27.02
CA ASP A 319 -35.62 10.72 28.19
C ASP A 319 -36.11 11.68 29.28
N ILE A 320 -36.49 12.91 28.90
CA ILE A 320 -37.03 13.90 29.83
C ILE A 320 -38.37 13.44 30.43
N LEU A 321 -39.29 12.93 29.60
CA LEU A 321 -40.58 12.41 30.08
C LEU A 321 -40.40 11.19 30.99
N GLY A 322 -39.43 10.31 30.71
CA GLY A 322 -39.09 9.17 31.55
C GLY A 322 -38.59 9.57 32.93
N GLN A 323 -37.90 10.71 33.03
CA GLN A 323 -37.45 11.27 34.31
C GLN A 323 -38.62 11.82 35.15
N PHE A 324 -39.59 12.48 34.52
CA PHE A 324 -40.75 13.05 35.23
C PHE A 324 -41.85 12.02 35.53
N TYR A 325 -41.97 10.96 34.71
CA TYR A 325 -43.02 9.95 34.82
C TYR A 325 -42.44 8.52 34.77
N PRO A 326 -42.07 7.94 35.93
CA PRO A 326 -41.44 6.62 36.01
C PRO A 326 -42.29 5.48 35.44
N GLU A 327 -43.62 5.58 35.47
CA GLU A 327 -44.50 4.57 34.86
C GLU A 327 -44.56 4.66 33.33
N ALA A 328 -44.37 5.86 32.76
CA ALA A 328 -44.27 6.07 31.31
C ALA A 328 -42.94 5.56 30.75
N SER A 329 -41.90 5.44 31.58
CA SER A 329 -40.57 4.97 31.17
C SER A 329 -40.59 3.54 30.60
N ARG A 330 -41.43 2.64 31.12
CA ARG A 330 -41.55 1.26 30.57
C ARG A 330 -42.13 1.26 29.17
N LEU A 331 -43.06 2.18 28.91
CA LEU A 331 -43.74 2.32 27.63
C LEU A 331 -42.79 2.97 26.59
N ALA A 332 -42.01 3.96 27.02
CA ALA A 332 -40.92 4.54 26.21
C ALA A 332 -39.86 3.49 25.82
N GLN A 333 -39.39 2.68 26.77
CA GLN A 333 -38.41 1.60 26.50
C GLN A 333 -38.93 0.55 25.51
N TRP A 334 -40.22 0.18 25.61
CA TRP A 334 -40.86 -0.70 24.63
C TRP A 334 -40.94 -0.05 23.24
N ILE A 335 -41.33 1.23 23.18
CA ILE A 335 -41.38 1.97 21.92
C ILE A 335 -39.98 2.03 21.29
N GLU A 336 -38.95 2.45 22.00
CA GLU A 336 -37.57 2.50 21.47
C GLU A 336 -37.09 1.16 20.92
N THR A 337 -37.37 0.06 21.64
CA THR A 337 -36.92 -1.28 21.24
C THR A 337 -37.58 -1.75 19.93
N TYR A 338 -38.87 -1.46 19.74
CA TYR A 338 -39.63 -1.98 18.60
C TYR A 338 -39.84 -0.98 17.46
N PHE A 339 -39.71 0.33 17.71
CA PHE A 339 -39.97 1.39 16.72
C PHE A 339 -39.04 1.32 15.52
N GLN A 340 -37.75 1.11 15.78
CA GLN A 340 -36.76 0.90 14.72
C GLN A 340 -37.10 -0.34 13.89
N THR A 341 -37.35 -1.48 14.56
CA THR A 341 -37.77 -2.72 13.90
C THR A 341 -39.03 -2.53 13.06
N PHE A 342 -39.99 -1.74 13.55
CA PHE A 342 -41.22 -1.39 12.85
C PHE A 342 -40.97 -0.57 11.58
N ILE A 343 -40.14 0.48 11.64
CA ILE A 343 -39.76 1.30 10.48
C ILE A 343 -39.07 0.43 9.42
N VAL A 344 -38.08 -0.35 9.83
CA VAL A 344 -37.31 -1.22 8.93
C VAL A 344 -38.21 -2.24 8.25
N SER A 345 -39.02 -2.95 9.03
CA SER A 345 -39.95 -3.96 8.49
C SER A 345 -40.95 -3.34 7.52
N THR A 346 -41.48 -2.16 7.83
CA THR A 346 -42.40 -1.43 6.95
C THR A 346 -41.72 -1.01 5.65
N LEU A 347 -40.48 -0.50 5.71
CA LEU A 347 -39.70 -0.13 4.52
C LEU A 347 -39.40 -1.32 3.62
N LEU A 348 -39.09 -2.48 4.20
CA LEU A 348 -38.81 -3.70 3.44
C LEU A 348 -40.05 -4.29 2.79
N ILE A 349 -41.16 -4.37 3.53
CA ILE A 349 -42.42 -4.85 3.00
C ILE A 349 -42.91 -3.90 1.90
N GLY A 350 -42.90 -2.59 2.15
CA GLY A 350 -43.30 -1.59 1.16
C GLY A 350 -42.40 -1.57 -0.08
N GLY A 351 -41.08 -1.65 0.11
CA GLY A 351 -40.10 -1.73 -0.97
C GLY A 351 -40.26 -3.01 -1.82
N GLY A 352 -40.45 -4.15 -1.17
CA GLY A 352 -40.72 -5.44 -1.81
C GLY A 352 -42.01 -5.42 -2.63
N ILE A 353 -43.11 -4.92 -2.05
CA ILE A 353 -44.39 -4.76 -2.76
C ILE A 353 -44.23 -3.84 -3.97
N LYS A 354 -43.54 -2.70 -3.83
CA LYS A 354 -43.31 -1.76 -4.94
C LYS A 354 -42.49 -2.38 -6.09
N LEU A 355 -41.48 -3.19 -5.77
CA LEU A 355 -40.69 -3.89 -6.78
C LEU A 355 -41.52 -4.97 -7.50
N LEU A 356 -42.36 -5.70 -6.77
CA LEU A 356 -43.27 -6.71 -7.35
C LEU A 356 -44.33 -6.09 -8.27
N LEU A 357 -44.76 -4.86 -7.98
CA LEU A 357 -45.82 -4.19 -8.75
C LEU A 357 -45.36 -3.63 -10.11
N GLY A 358 -44.06 -3.56 -10.40
CA GLY A 358 -43.48 -3.32 -11.73
C GLY A 358 -43.91 -2.03 -12.45
N SER A 359 -42.95 -1.17 -12.78
CA SER A 359 -43.18 0.03 -13.62
C SER A 359 -43.83 -0.36 -14.96
N LYS A 360 -45.03 0.18 -15.22
CA LYS A 360 -45.72 0.00 -16.52
C LYS A 360 -44.78 0.34 -17.67
N PRO A 361 -44.69 -0.49 -18.73
CA PRO A 361 -43.86 -0.17 -19.88
C PRO A 361 -44.38 1.14 -20.49
N LYS A 362 -43.50 2.15 -20.55
CA LYS A 362 -43.75 3.36 -21.31
C LYS A 362 -43.85 2.92 -22.77
N LYS A 363 -45.07 2.87 -23.32
CA LYS A 363 -45.29 2.67 -24.76
C LYS A 363 -44.49 3.72 -25.50
N GLY A 364 -43.57 3.28 -26.34
CA GLY A 364 -42.89 4.14 -27.29
C GLY A 364 -43.93 4.78 -28.21
N VAL A 365 -43.82 6.10 -28.35
CA VAL A 365 -44.24 6.86 -29.51
C VAL A 365 -43.07 7.74 -29.87
#